data_AF-L1IGK3-F1
#
_entry.id   AF-L1IGK3-F1
#
_cell.length_a   1.000
_cell.length_b   1.000
_cell.length_c   1.000
_cell.angle_alpha   90.00
_cell.angle_beta   90.00
_cell.angle_gamma   90.00
#
_symmetry.space_group_name_H-M   'P 1'
#
loop_
_entity.id
_entity.type
_entity.pdbx_description
1 polymer ?
#
loop_
_entity_poly.entity_id
_entity_poly.type
_entity_poly.pdbx_seq_one_letter_code
_entity_poly.pdbx_strand_id
1 'polypeptide(L)'
;MAHTGRGECLVTLMLAVSLALQCTAVEITQEQHENLPDYGDPKVAARLKCSACRGSAVEFHDTLRELRERRKAARIKDYEYTEALDVVCESRVDEYGLQLRNNLPTQKFSKDKSIARAHGNWAGRYIKNLCGEMYSDHEEEILRHSEEELPAFVDSMCRSVMRVCDEESISDKTLGDEEVRAKGKEL
;
A
#
# COMPACT_ATOMS: atom_id res chain seq x y z
N MET A 1 29.74 16.63 -63.82
CA MET A 1 28.81 17.75 -64.06
C MET A 1 27.52 17.42 -63.35
N ALA A 2 27.29 18.08 -62.22
CA ALA A 2 26.16 17.85 -61.34
C ALA A 2 25.10 18.93 -61.60
N HIS A 3 23.84 18.53 -61.73
CA HIS A 3 22.70 19.44 -61.65
C HIS A 3 21.82 19.05 -60.46
N THR A 4 21.63 20.06 -59.63
CA THR A 4 20.86 20.17 -58.40
C THR A 4 19.35 20.23 -58.67
N GLY A 5 18.56 19.50 -57.88
CA GLY A 5 17.12 19.71 -57.71
C GLY A 5 16.79 19.78 -56.22
N ARG A 6 16.50 20.99 -55.73
CA ARG A 6 16.05 21.30 -54.36
C ARG A 6 14.57 20.91 -54.21
N GLY A 7 14.27 20.00 -53.29
CA GLY A 7 12.93 19.83 -52.72
C GLY A 7 12.92 20.47 -51.33
N GLU A 8 12.14 21.54 -51.18
CA GLU A 8 11.93 22.24 -49.91
C GLU A 8 10.90 21.48 -49.07
N CYS A 9 11.35 20.68 -48.11
CA CYS A 9 10.48 20.21 -47.04
C CYS A 9 10.37 21.31 -45.98
N LEU A 10 9.22 22.00 -45.98
CA LEU A 10 8.83 22.94 -44.96
C LEU A 10 8.79 22.21 -43.60
N VAL A 11 9.79 22.46 -42.76
CA VAL A 11 9.83 21.97 -41.37
C VAL A 11 8.92 22.89 -40.56
N THR A 12 7.66 22.51 -40.40
CA THR A 12 6.76 23.14 -39.42
C THR A 12 7.19 22.69 -38.03
N LEU A 13 7.97 23.55 -37.38
CA LEU A 13 8.46 23.44 -36.02
C LEU A 13 7.30 23.59 -35.02
N MET A 14 6.55 22.52 -34.77
CA MET A 14 5.64 22.44 -33.62
C MET A 14 6.43 21.90 -32.42
N LEU A 15 6.91 22.83 -31.60
CA LEU A 15 7.42 22.58 -30.25
C LEU A 15 6.27 22.09 -29.35
N ALA A 16 5.95 20.80 -29.42
CA ALA A 16 5.22 20.13 -28.34
C ALA A 16 6.26 19.68 -27.31
N VAL A 17 6.43 20.51 -26.27
CA VAL A 17 7.04 20.09 -25.00
C VAL A 17 6.12 19.04 -24.40
N SER A 18 6.28 17.79 -24.84
CA SER A 18 5.76 16.65 -24.12
C SER A 18 6.55 16.59 -22.82
N LEU A 19 5.98 17.15 -21.75
CA LEU A 19 6.35 16.77 -20.39
C LEU A 19 6.18 15.26 -20.31
N ALA A 20 7.28 14.55 -20.51
CA ALA A 20 7.40 13.18 -20.09
C ALA A 20 7.30 13.23 -18.56
N LEU A 21 6.08 13.06 -18.05
CA LEU A 21 5.85 12.59 -16.69
C LEU A 21 6.42 11.16 -16.67
N GLN A 22 7.73 11.05 -16.58
CA GLN A 22 8.39 9.80 -16.27
C GLN A 22 7.95 9.50 -14.84
N CYS A 23 7.01 8.56 -14.70
CA CYS A 23 6.80 7.85 -13.45
C CYS A 23 8.11 7.14 -13.11
N THR A 24 9.05 7.86 -12.51
CA THR A 24 10.23 7.25 -11.92
C THR A 24 9.72 6.47 -10.73
N ALA A 25 9.50 5.18 -10.90
CA ALA A 25 9.52 4.25 -9.79
C ALA A 25 10.86 4.50 -9.09
N VAL A 26 10.82 5.17 -7.94
CA VAL A 26 12.01 5.49 -7.16
C VAL A 26 12.49 4.15 -6.61
N GLU A 27 13.52 3.59 -7.24
CA GLU A 27 14.24 2.46 -6.67
C GLU A 27 14.78 2.87 -5.30
N ILE A 28 14.59 2.00 -4.30
CA ILE A 28 15.06 2.21 -2.93
C ILE A 28 16.54 2.58 -2.99
N THR A 29 16.91 3.70 -2.37
CA THR A 29 18.32 4.09 -2.28
C THR A 29 19.09 3.09 -1.42
N GLN A 30 20.39 2.94 -1.62
CA GLN A 30 21.24 2.08 -0.78
C GLN A 30 21.06 2.41 0.73
N GLU A 31 20.95 3.71 1.06
CA GLU A 31 20.66 4.19 2.40
C GLU A 31 19.32 3.66 2.95
N GLN A 32 18.26 3.66 2.14
CA GLN A 32 16.96 3.11 2.54
C GLN A 32 17.00 1.58 2.71
N HIS A 33 17.81 0.88 1.91
CA HIS A 33 17.99 -0.57 2.03
C HIS A 33 18.74 -0.95 3.32
N GLU A 34 19.72 -0.14 3.74
CA GLU A 34 20.46 -0.34 4.99
C GLU A 34 19.64 0.02 6.25
N ASN A 35 18.59 0.83 6.08
CA ASN A 35 17.70 1.27 7.15
C ASN A 35 16.31 0.65 7.08
N LEU A 36 16.18 -0.55 6.52
CA LEU A 36 14.94 -1.31 6.62
C LEU A 36 14.64 -1.64 8.09
N PRO A 37 13.35 -1.68 8.49
CA PRO A 37 13.00 -2.07 9.85
C PRO A 37 13.54 -3.46 10.21
N ASP A 38 14.08 -3.62 11.42
CA ASP A 38 14.61 -4.89 11.89
C ASP A 38 13.49 -5.89 12.21
N TYR A 39 13.24 -6.84 11.30
CA TYR A 39 12.26 -7.92 11.48
C TYR A 39 12.61 -8.89 12.61
N GLY A 40 13.87 -8.90 13.05
CA GLY A 40 14.30 -9.69 14.20
C GLY A 40 13.78 -9.13 15.52
N ASP A 41 13.49 -7.82 15.59
CA ASP A 41 12.88 -7.20 16.76
C ASP A 41 11.37 -7.53 16.82
N PRO A 42 10.89 -8.22 17.89
CA PRO A 42 9.48 -8.59 18.02
C PRO A 42 8.52 -7.40 18.00
N LYS A 43 8.92 -6.24 18.53
CA LYS A 43 8.09 -5.02 18.56
C LYS A 43 7.95 -4.42 17.17
N VAL A 44 9.05 -4.35 16.43
CA VAL A 44 9.06 -3.88 15.03
C VAL A 44 8.21 -4.80 14.16
N ALA A 45 8.38 -6.11 14.31
CA ALA A 45 7.58 -7.11 13.61
C ALA A 45 6.08 -6.99 13.93
N ALA A 46 5.71 -6.82 15.20
CA ALA A 46 4.31 -6.65 15.61
C ALA A 46 3.69 -5.38 14.99
N ARG A 47 4.40 -4.25 15.03
CA ARG A 47 3.95 -2.98 14.43
C ARG A 47 3.77 -3.07 12.93
N LEU A 48 4.70 -3.72 12.22
CA LEU A 48 4.59 -3.97 10.79
C LEU A 48 3.41 -4.86 10.44
N LYS A 49 3.21 -5.97 11.17
CA LYS A 49 2.04 -6.84 10.99
C LYS A 49 0.74 -6.08 11.21
N CYS A 50 0.65 -5.32 12.30
CA CYS A 50 -0.52 -4.51 12.59
C CYS A 50 -0.78 -3.49 11.46
N SER A 51 0.25 -2.75 11.01
CA SER A 51 0.09 -1.76 9.95
C SER A 51 -0.31 -2.39 8.62
N ALA A 52 0.27 -3.54 8.24
CA ALA A 52 -0.09 -4.25 7.03
C ALA A 52 -1.53 -4.79 7.11
N CYS A 53 -1.94 -5.34 8.26
CA CYS A 53 -3.31 -5.81 8.47
C CYS A 53 -4.31 -4.69 8.26
N ARG A 54 -4.04 -3.52 8.86
CA ARG A 54 -4.92 -2.36 8.73
C ARG A 54 -5.03 -1.93 7.27
N GLY A 55 -3.91 -1.88 6.53
CA GLY A 55 -3.92 -1.58 5.10
C GLY A 55 -4.78 -2.56 4.30
N SER A 56 -4.59 -3.86 4.49
CA SER A 56 -5.38 -4.90 3.81
C SER A 56 -6.86 -4.84 4.16
N ALA A 57 -7.20 -4.63 5.44
CA ALA A 57 -8.59 -4.53 5.90
C ALA A 57 -9.30 -3.30 5.31
N VAL A 58 -8.60 -2.17 5.11
CA VAL A 58 -9.18 -1.02 4.38
C VAL A 58 -9.54 -1.42 2.94
N GLU A 59 -8.68 -2.16 2.24
CA GLU A 59 -8.96 -2.56 0.85
C GLU A 59 -10.14 -3.53 0.73
N PHE A 60 -10.27 -4.49 1.67
CA PHE A 60 -11.43 -5.37 1.72
C PHE A 60 -12.71 -4.57 1.97
N HIS A 61 -12.70 -3.67 2.96
CA HIS A 61 -13.86 -2.83 3.26
C HIS A 61 -14.29 -1.97 2.06
N ASP A 62 -13.34 -1.28 1.43
CA ASP A 62 -13.60 -0.45 0.26
C ASP A 62 -14.19 -1.28 -0.90
N THR A 63 -13.65 -2.48 -1.14
CA THR A 63 -14.15 -3.39 -2.18
C THR A 63 -15.58 -3.86 -1.92
N LEU A 64 -15.88 -4.25 -0.68
CA LEU A 64 -17.21 -4.67 -0.26
C LEU A 64 -18.21 -3.51 -0.31
N ARG A 65 -17.79 -2.31 0.05
CA ARG A 65 -18.58 -1.08 -0.08
C ARG A 65 -18.89 -0.78 -1.55
N GLU A 66 -17.90 -0.79 -2.43
CA GLU A 66 -18.07 -0.60 -3.88
C GLU A 66 -19.00 -1.66 -4.49
N LEU A 67 -18.94 -2.91 -4.02
CA LEU A 67 -19.87 -3.96 -4.45
C LEU A 67 -21.32 -3.65 -4.01
N ARG A 68 -21.52 -3.27 -2.75
CA ARG A 68 -22.85 -2.86 -2.22
C ARG A 68 -23.43 -1.66 -2.96
N GLU A 69 -22.62 -0.63 -3.21
CA GLU A 69 -23.01 0.56 -3.96
C GLU A 69 -23.44 0.22 -5.39
N ARG A 70 -22.68 -0.65 -6.09
CA ARG A 70 -23.02 -1.12 -7.45
C ARG A 70 -24.35 -1.89 -7.49
N ARG A 71 -24.66 -2.66 -6.44
CA ARG A 71 -25.86 -3.51 -6.38
C ARG A 71 -27.11 -2.78 -5.88
N LYS A 72 -26.99 -1.54 -5.38
CA LYS A 72 -28.12 -0.66 -5.03
C LYS A 72 -29.23 -1.37 -4.22
N ALA A 73 -28.83 -2.07 -3.15
CA ALA A 73 -29.69 -2.86 -2.27
C ALA A 73 -30.26 -4.19 -2.83
N ALA A 74 -29.89 -4.61 -4.04
CA ALA A 74 -30.12 -5.97 -4.47
C ALA A 74 -29.30 -6.95 -3.61
N ARG A 75 -29.89 -8.10 -3.28
CA ARG A 75 -29.17 -9.17 -2.57
C ARG A 75 -27.91 -9.55 -3.37
N ILE A 76 -26.76 -9.41 -2.72
CA ILE A 76 -25.47 -9.87 -3.24
C ILE A 76 -25.42 -11.38 -3.05
N LYS A 77 -25.04 -12.11 -4.09
CA LYS A 77 -24.84 -13.56 -3.99
C LYS A 77 -23.42 -13.86 -3.51
N ASP A 78 -23.25 -14.99 -2.83
CA ASP A 78 -21.98 -15.37 -2.22
C ASP A 78 -20.82 -15.35 -3.24
N TYR A 79 -21.02 -15.88 -4.45
CA TYR A 79 -19.97 -15.84 -5.49
C TYR A 79 -19.58 -14.42 -5.92
N GLU A 80 -20.49 -13.43 -5.84
CA GLU A 80 -20.19 -12.04 -6.19
C GLU A 80 -19.26 -11.40 -5.13
N TYR A 81 -19.30 -11.89 -3.88
CA TYR A 81 -18.34 -11.48 -2.86
C TYR A 81 -16.97 -12.07 -3.14
N THR A 82 -16.86 -13.38 -3.32
CA THR A 82 -15.59 -14.06 -3.61
C THR A 82 -14.91 -13.45 -4.85
N GLU A 83 -15.65 -13.26 -5.96
CA GLU A 83 -15.13 -12.62 -7.17
C GLU A 83 -14.60 -11.19 -6.91
N ALA A 84 -15.25 -10.44 -6.02
CA ALA A 84 -14.79 -9.10 -5.67
C ALA A 84 -13.55 -9.14 -4.77
N LEU A 85 -13.46 -10.09 -3.84
CA LEU A 85 -12.38 -10.19 -2.85
C LEU A 85 -11.10 -10.80 -3.44
N ASP A 86 -11.19 -11.73 -4.40
CA ASP A 86 -10.06 -12.42 -5.02
C ASP A 86 -8.98 -11.46 -5.56
N VAL A 87 -9.40 -10.31 -6.11
CA VAL A 87 -8.48 -9.35 -6.72
C VAL A 87 -7.85 -8.38 -5.73
N VAL A 88 -8.31 -8.33 -4.47
CA VAL A 88 -7.90 -7.32 -3.49
C VAL A 88 -6.41 -7.40 -3.20
N CYS A 89 -5.92 -8.61 -2.87
CA CYS A 89 -4.52 -8.83 -2.52
C CYS A 89 -3.58 -8.77 -3.73
N GLU A 90 -4.11 -8.88 -4.95
CA GLU A 90 -3.28 -8.79 -6.15
C GLU A 90 -3.16 -7.38 -6.70
N SER A 91 -4.22 -6.58 -6.59
CA SER A 91 -4.31 -5.28 -7.28
C SER A 91 -4.33 -4.08 -6.33
N ARG A 92 -5.04 -4.17 -5.20
CA ARG A 92 -5.27 -2.99 -4.34
C ARG A 92 -4.14 -2.78 -3.34
N VAL A 93 -3.58 -3.87 -2.81
CA VAL A 93 -2.46 -3.79 -1.86
C VAL A 93 -1.11 -3.53 -2.54
N ASP A 94 -1.00 -3.72 -3.86
CA ASP A 94 0.24 -3.50 -4.62
C ASP A 94 0.67 -2.03 -4.61
N GLU A 95 -0.30 -1.11 -4.45
CA GLU A 95 -0.01 0.32 -4.34
C GLU A 95 0.65 0.71 -3.00
N TYR A 96 0.69 -0.18 -2.00
CA TYR A 96 1.24 0.15 -0.69
C TYR A 96 2.77 0.12 -0.68
N GLY A 97 3.34 1.00 0.15
CA GLY A 97 4.75 1.00 0.52
C GLY A 97 4.92 1.46 1.97
N LEU A 98 6.12 1.31 2.52
CA LEU A 98 6.42 1.87 3.84
C LEU A 98 6.53 3.38 3.75
N GLN A 99 5.88 4.12 4.65
CA GLN A 99 6.07 5.56 4.76
C GLN A 99 7.52 5.88 5.08
N LEU A 100 8.06 6.92 4.45
CA LEU A 100 9.36 7.49 4.75
C LEU A 100 9.22 8.64 5.74
N ARG A 101 10.11 8.73 6.72
CA ARG A 101 10.31 9.92 7.55
C ARG A 101 11.79 10.24 7.64
N ASN A 102 12.15 11.48 7.36
CA ASN A 102 13.54 11.90 7.21
C ASN A 102 14.32 10.97 6.25
N ASN A 103 13.69 10.59 5.14
CA ASN A 103 14.21 9.65 4.13
C ASN A 103 14.42 8.18 4.60
N LEU A 104 13.99 7.83 5.82
CA LEU A 104 14.13 6.49 6.37
C LEU A 104 12.78 5.73 6.38
N PRO A 105 12.75 4.44 6.02
CA PRO A 105 11.54 3.61 6.10
C PRO A 105 11.03 3.49 7.54
N THR A 106 9.72 3.66 7.72
CA THR A 106 9.02 3.49 9.01
C THR A 106 8.33 2.12 9.09
N GLN A 107 7.59 1.86 10.16
CA GLN A 107 6.82 0.62 10.32
C GLN A 107 5.38 0.75 9.81
N LYS A 108 5.07 1.86 9.11
CA LYS A 108 3.72 2.21 8.66
C LYS A 108 3.58 2.01 7.15
N PHE A 109 2.64 1.18 6.73
CA PHE A 109 2.21 1.03 5.35
C PHE A 109 1.27 2.17 4.94
N SER A 110 1.38 2.62 3.70
CA SER A 110 0.49 3.63 3.11
C SER A 110 0.32 3.45 1.61
N LYS A 111 -0.90 3.69 1.11
CA LYS A 111 -1.22 3.88 -0.31
C LYS A 111 -1.33 5.36 -0.72
N ASP A 112 -1.20 6.29 0.23
CA ASP A 112 -1.37 7.73 -0.02
C ASP A 112 -0.22 8.27 -0.88
N LYS A 113 -0.58 8.82 -2.04
CA LYS A 113 0.35 9.39 -3.04
C LYS A 113 0.99 10.70 -2.58
N SER A 114 0.43 11.35 -1.56
CA SER A 114 1.00 12.56 -0.95
C SER A 114 2.11 12.26 0.05
N ILE A 115 2.28 10.99 0.46
CA ILE A 115 3.29 10.55 1.41
C ILE A 115 4.44 9.87 0.67
N ALA A 116 5.67 10.29 0.95
CA ALA A 116 6.87 9.63 0.43
C ALA A 116 6.97 8.20 0.97
N ARG A 117 7.29 7.24 0.10
CA ARG A 117 7.26 5.80 0.44
C ARG A 117 8.44 5.05 -0.14
N ALA A 118 8.95 4.08 0.64
CA ALA A 118 9.87 3.08 0.14
C ALA A 118 9.07 1.97 -0.55
N HIS A 119 9.24 1.86 -1.86
CA HIS A 119 8.70 0.79 -2.67
C HIS A 119 9.79 -0.24 -2.93
N GLY A 120 9.60 -1.44 -2.42
CA GLY A 120 10.55 -2.52 -2.58
C GLY A 120 9.84 -3.84 -2.72
N ASN A 121 10.47 -4.76 -3.44
CA ASN A 121 9.94 -6.12 -3.64
C ASN A 121 9.59 -6.80 -2.30
N TRP A 122 10.32 -6.50 -1.22
CA TRP A 122 10.03 -7.05 0.09
C TRP A 122 8.75 -6.43 0.71
N ALA A 123 8.56 -5.10 0.63
CA ALA A 123 7.46 -4.40 1.30
C ALA A 123 6.10 -4.75 0.66
N GLY A 124 6.06 -4.74 -0.67
CA GLY A 124 4.88 -5.17 -1.43
C GLY A 124 4.54 -6.63 -1.16
N ARG A 125 5.55 -7.53 -1.18
CA ARG A 125 5.34 -8.95 -0.82
C ARG A 125 4.85 -9.12 0.61
N TYR A 126 5.35 -8.33 1.55
CA TYR A 126 4.97 -8.46 2.96
C TYR A 126 3.47 -8.19 3.17
N ILE A 127 2.98 -7.05 2.69
CA ILE A 127 1.55 -6.72 2.82
C ILE A 127 0.68 -7.66 1.98
N LYS A 128 1.15 -8.07 0.79
CA LYS A 128 0.45 -9.04 -0.06
C LYS A 128 0.30 -10.41 0.60
N ASN A 129 1.35 -10.90 1.27
CA ASN A 129 1.30 -12.17 2.01
C ASN A 129 0.31 -12.08 3.18
N LEU A 130 0.35 -11.00 3.96
CA LEU A 130 -0.58 -10.82 5.07
C LEU A 130 -2.03 -10.61 4.60
N CYS A 131 -2.24 -9.92 3.48
CA CYS A 131 -3.53 -9.84 2.82
C CYS A 131 -4.03 -11.23 2.42
N GLY A 132 -3.16 -12.03 1.81
CA GLY A 132 -3.45 -13.41 1.42
C GLY A 132 -3.85 -14.28 2.60
N GLU A 133 -3.10 -14.22 3.71
CA GLU A 133 -3.42 -14.91 4.97
C GLU A 133 -4.79 -14.47 5.52
N MET A 134 -5.05 -13.16 5.57
CA MET A 134 -6.34 -12.63 6.00
C MET A 134 -7.49 -13.16 5.14
N TYR A 135 -7.31 -13.24 3.83
CA TYR A 135 -8.33 -13.75 2.93
C TYR A 135 -8.51 -15.26 3.03
N SER A 136 -7.42 -16.03 2.92
CA SER A 136 -7.47 -17.49 2.88
C SER A 136 -7.99 -18.09 4.18
N ASP A 137 -7.63 -17.50 5.32
CA ASP A 137 -7.90 -18.10 6.62
C ASP A 137 -9.17 -17.51 7.26
N HIS A 138 -9.62 -16.34 6.78
CA HIS A 138 -10.68 -15.55 7.40
C HIS A 138 -11.69 -14.92 6.43
N GLU A 139 -11.90 -15.48 5.23
CA GLU A 139 -12.94 -15.03 4.29
C GLU A 139 -14.32 -14.92 4.95
N GLU A 140 -14.74 -15.95 5.70
CA GLU A 140 -16.04 -15.96 6.38
C GLU A 140 -16.19 -14.78 7.37
N GLU A 141 -15.11 -14.43 8.06
CA GLU A 141 -15.07 -13.31 9.01
C GLU A 141 -15.14 -11.96 8.29
N ILE A 142 -14.46 -11.82 7.16
CA ILE A 142 -14.55 -10.64 6.29
C ILE A 142 -16.02 -10.41 5.88
N LEU A 143 -16.73 -11.47 5.48
CA LEU A 143 -18.14 -11.38 5.08
C LEU A 143 -19.06 -11.10 6.28
N ARG A 144 -18.81 -11.74 7.43
CA ARG A 144 -19.56 -11.54 8.67
C ARG A 144 -19.53 -10.09 9.15
N HIS A 145 -18.40 -9.42 8.97
CA HIS A 145 -18.19 -8.02 9.36
C HIS A 145 -18.40 -7.01 8.21
N SER A 146 -18.79 -7.46 7.01
CA SER A 146 -18.83 -6.63 5.80
C SER A 146 -19.75 -5.40 5.86
N GLU A 147 -20.73 -5.40 6.77
CA GLU A 147 -21.65 -4.27 6.98
C GLU A 147 -21.13 -3.25 7.99
N GLU A 148 -20.04 -3.52 8.70
CA GLU A 148 -19.47 -2.61 9.68
C GLU A 148 -18.93 -1.33 9.02
N GLU A 149 -18.95 -0.24 9.77
CA GLU A 149 -18.24 0.98 9.41
C GLU A 149 -16.72 0.73 9.43
N LEU A 150 -15.99 1.45 8.57
CA LEU A 150 -14.56 1.19 8.33
C LEU A 150 -13.72 1.05 9.62
N PRO A 151 -13.83 1.94 10.64
CA PRO A 151 -13.05 1.80 11.85
C PRO A 151 -13.35 0.52 12.63
N ALA A 152 -14.62 0.11 12.68
CA ALA A 152 -15.04 -1.10 13.37
C ALA A 152 -14.56 -2.34 12.60
N PHE A 153 -14.72 -2.36 11.28
CA PHE A 153 -14.25 -3.46 10.43
C PHE A 153 -12.75 -3.70 10.60
N VAL A 154 -11.94 -2.64 10.54
CA VAL A 154 -10.48 -2.74 10.71
C VAL A 154 -10.12 -3.26 12.10
N ASP A 155 -10.84 -2.84 13.14
CA ASP A 155 -10.61 -3.31 14.51
C ASP A 155 -10.99 -4.79 14.70
N SER A 156 -12.17 -5.18 14.20
CA SER A 156 -12.63 -6.56 14.15
C SER A 156 -11.61 -7.47 13.47
N MET A 157 -11.17 -7.10 12.27
CA MET A 157 -10.20 -7.90 11.51
C MET A 157 -8.83 -7.94 12.17
N CYS A 158 -8.28 -6.81 12.62
CA CYS A 158 -6.88 -6.76 13.03
C CYS A 158 -6.63 -7.06 14.52
N ARG A 159 -7.57 -6.75 15.40
CA ARG A 159 -7.45 -7.07 16.83
C ARG A 159 -8.10 -8.39 17.20
N SER A 160 -9.29 -8.67 16.67
CA SER A 160 -10.09 -9.81 17.12
C SER A 160 -9.82 -11.08 16.33
N VAL A 161 -9.83 -10.97 14.99
CA VAL A 161 -9.65 -12.09 14.07
C VAL A 161 -8.16 -12.44 13.92
N MET A 162 -7.37 -11.54 13.34
CA MET A 162 -5.93 -11.74 13.10
C MET A 162 -5.08 -11.66 14.38
N ARG A 163 -5.56 -10.90 15.39
CA ARG A 163 -4.84 -10.67 16.66
C ARG A 163 -3.41 -10.15 16.48
N VAL A 164 -3.20 -9.33 15.46
CA VAL A 164 -1.89 -8.74 15.13
C VAL A 164 -1.73 -7.31 15.62
N CYS A 165 -2.82 -6.68 16.04
CA CYS A 165 -2.83 -5.34 16.61
C CYS A 165 -3.17 -5.40 18.11
N ASP A 166 -2.31 -4.83 18.94
CA ASP A 166 -2.51 -4.58 20.37
C ASP A 166 -2.61 -3.06 20.66
N GLU A 167 -2.97 -2.66 21.87
CA GLU A 167 -3.09 -1.22 22.20
C GLU A 167 -1.79 -0.43 22.01
N GLU A 168 -0.61 -1.07 22.15
CA GLU A 168 0.71 -0.43 22.08
C GLU A 168 1.17 -0.21 20.61
N SER A 169 0.74 -1.05 19.67
CA SER A 169 1.06 -0.97 18.24
C SER A 169 0.23 0.05 17.45
N ILE A 170 -0.74 0.72 18.08
CA ILE A 170 -1.76 1.54 17.41
C ILE A 170 -1.65 3.02 17.79
N SER A 171 -0.44 3.58 17.70
CA SER A 171 -0.33 5.05 17.72
C SER A 171 0.60 5.53 16.62
N ASP A 172 0.25 6.68 16.03
CA ASP A 172 1.14 7.36 15.08
C ASP A 172 2.54 7.62 15.69
N LYS A 173 2.61 7.70 17.02
CA LYS A 173 3.86 7.83 17.78
C LYS A 173 4.71 6.56 17.75
N THR A 174 4.10 5.39 17.90
CA THR A 174 4.78 4.08 17.94
C THR A 174 5.13 3.53 16.56
N LEU A 175 4.50 4.03 15.49
CA LEU A 175 4.74 3.60 14.11
C LEU A 175 5.79 4.42 13.36
N GLY A 176 6.45 5.40 14.01
CA GLY A 176 7.58 6.12 13.38
C GLY A 176 8.05 7.44 13.99
N ASP A 177 7.59 7.85 15.19
CA ASP A 177 8.00 9.16 15.74
C ASP A 177 9.16 9.10 16.75
N GLU A 178 9.37 7.98 17.46
CA GLU A 178 10.31 7.99 18.60
C GLU A 178 11.76 7.62 18.25
N GLU A 179 12.00 6.82 17.21
CA GLU A 179 13.31 6.17 17.05
C GLU A 179 14.31 6.88 16.12
N VAL A 180 13.84 7.73 15.20
CA VAL A 180 14.73 8.51 14.32
C VAL A 180 15.55 9.54 15.12
N ARG A 181 15.12 9.87 16.35
CA ARG A 181 15.82 10.83 17.23
C ARG A 181 17.02 10.24 17.97
N ALA A 182 17.10 8.92 18.12
CA ALA A 182 18.16 8.28 18.91
C ALA A 182 19.47 8.08 18.13
N LYS A 183 19.41 7.94 16.79
CA LYS A 183 20.61 7.71 15.96
C LYS A 183 21.20 8.97 15.32
N GLY A 184 20.56 10.14 15.47
CA GLY A 184 21.01 11.41 14.89
C GLY A 184 21.81 12.33 15.83
N LYS A 185 22.28 11.84 16.98
CA LYS A 185 22.97 12.66 18.00
C LYS A 185 24.45 12.35 18.22
N GLU A 186 25.04 11.47 17.41
CA GLU A 186 26.49 11.22 17.41
C GLU A 186 27.07 11.47 16.01
N LEU A 187 27.05 12.73 15.57
CA LEU A 187 27.96 13.30 14.58
C LEU A 187 28.22 14.77 14.94
#